data_AF-A0A814LCC1-F1
#
_entry.id   AF-A0A814LCC1-F1
#
_cell.length_a   1.000
_cell.length_b   1.000
_cell.length_c   1.000
_cell.angle_alpha   90.00
_cell.angle_beta   90.00
_cell.angle_gamma   90.00
#
_symmetry.space_group_name_H-M   'P 1'
#
loop_
_entity.id
_entity.type
_entity.pdbx_description
1 polymer ?
#
loop_
_entity_poly.entity_id
_entity_poly.type
_entity_poly.pdbx_seq_one_letter_code
_entity_poly.pdbx_strand_id
1 'polypeptide(L)'
;MATAMSTNCLISPEPLLEQFNCPICLNTMKDVWVTSCLHRFCENCIKESVNAAHRCPLCNKNLQQEDIQRDALGNSLLETIDKSIQEAEAQKAKSFATQVVNQIGNTSIRTILEELFRDTLVTSLANHLTSENDMNSRYKRKKMDIEQAFNRAVVELQEKRLPKDEYKKELDQKTEQFKREINALDEEIHNVQILFIEAYKNHLNEHISNFGAVSTQVRVTLWKEDFLYKNKDKQFAVKLMRPEDSMEVLLPVLHELVQLKSDSIAKLGNLIMFTCINPLDDLSDQAVIRRLQRMETEDDDDDDLLTVSTNCRPILEHKLLRGTLVVIHGDVVLESEVPKTCFRQVFQEHPSQPHQVDYFQCYTCLTDGKPLRWICKSCATVCHKKHDIKALIFGNNATGPKCDCRKKNCQIYPRH
;
A
#
# COMPACT_ATOMS: atom_id res chain seq x y z
N MET A 1 20.08 -4.96 27.92
CA MET A 1 18.79 -5.36 27.33
C MET A 1 18.80 -6.86 27.18
N ALA A 2 17.87 -7.54 27.85
CA ALA A 2 17.89 -8.99 28.03
C ALA A 2 17.66 -9.73 26.69
N THR A 3 18.60 -10.60 26.34
CA THR A 3 18.46 -11.62 25.31
C THR A 3 17.48 -12.68 25.83
N ALA A 4 16.30 -12.78 25.22
CA ALA A 4 15.37 -13.87 25.48
C ALA A 4 16.01 -15.18 24.96
N MET A 5 16.39 -16.05 25.89
CA MET A 5 16.82 -17.40 25.57
C MET A 5 15.59 -18.20 25.13
N SER A 6 15.64 -18.71 23.90
CA SER A 6 14.68 -19.68 23.36
C SER A 6 14.65 -20.91 24.26
N THR A 7 13.60 -21.04 25.08
CA THR A 7 13.30 -22.26 25.81
C THR A 7 12.80 -23.30 24.81
N ASN A 8 13.72 -24.09 24.25
CA ASN A 8 13.40 -25.36 23.60
C ASN A 8 12.77 -26.27 24.68
N CYS A 9 11.45 -26.36 24.69
CA CYS A 9 10.74 -27.33 25.52
C CYS A 9 10.95 -28.71 24.90
N LEU A 10 11.70 -29.58 25.58
CA LEU A 10 12.11 -30.92 25.12
C LEU A 10 10.99 -31.98 25.18
N ILE A 11 9.74 -31.57 25.43
CA ILE A 11 8.60 -32.49 25.58
C ILE A 11 7.67 -32.27 24.39
N SER A 12 7.48 -33.29 23.55
CA SER A 12 6.41 -33.24 22.54
C SER A 12 5.07 -33.07 23.28
N PRO A 13 4.21 -32.12 22.89
CA PRO A 13 2.92 -31.92 23.53
C PRO A 13 1.92 -33.08 23.29
N GLU A 14 2.17 -33.94 22.31
CA GLU A 14 1.31 -35.08 21.95
C GLU A 14 1.07 -36.06 23.12
N PRO A 15 2.11 -36.62 23.80
CA PRO A 15 1.92 -37.50 24.96
C PRO A 15 1.31 -36.81 26.19
N LEU A 16 1.29 -35.48 26.26
CA LEU A 16 0.58 -34.75 27.33
C LEU A 16 -0.92 -34.66 27.03
N LEU A 17 -1.29 -34.50 25.76
CA LEU A 17 -2.69 -34.46 25.33
C LEU A 17 -3.40 -35.81 25.54
N GLU A 18 -2.69 -36.92 25.36
CA GLU A 18 -3.19 -38.28 25.62
C GLU A 18 -3.65 -38.49 27.08
N GLN A 19 -3.02 -37.80 28.04
CA GLN A 19 -3.41 -37.87 29.46
C GLN A 19 -4.75 -37.19 29.75
N PHE A 20 -5.26 -36.40 28.80
CA PHE A 20 -6.56 -35.74 28.88
C PHE A 20 -7.62 -36.44 28.02
N ASN A 21 -7.44 -37.70 27.66
CA ASN A 21 -8.50 -38.47 27.03
C ASN A 21 -9.54 -38.91 28.07
N CYS A 22 -10.81 -38.62 27.78
CA CYS A 22 -11.93 -39.02 28.62
C CYS A 22 -12.08 -40.54 28.62
N PRO A 23 -12.09 -41.22 29.78
CA PRO A 23 -12.20 -42.68 29.82
C PRO A 23 -13.55 -43.24 29.36
N ILE A 24 -14.57 -42.38 29.21
CA ILE A 24 -15.91 -42.77 28.74
C ILE A 24 -15.99 -42.68 27.21
N CYS A 25 -15.62 -41.54 26.63
CA CYS A 25 -15.75 -41.32 25.18
C CYS A 25 -14.44 -41.52 24.40
N LEU A 26 -13.33 -41.74 25.09
CA LEU A 26 -11.97 -41.96 24.54
C LEU A 26 -11.42 -40.81 23.67
N ASN A 27 -12.09 -39.66 23.68
CA ASN A 27 -11.65 -38.44 23.02
C ASN A 27 -11.02 -37.48 24.03
N THR A 28 -10.24 -36.51 23.56
CA THR A 28 -9.75 -35.38 24.39
C THR A 28 -10.93 -34.74 25.12
N MET A 29 -10.80 -34.58 26.44
CA MET A 29 -11.87 -34.08 27.29
C MET A 29 -12.32 -32.69 26.84
N LYS A 30 -13.63 -32.51 26.68
CA LYS A 30 -14.27 -31.22 26.41
C LYS A 30 -15.02 -30.79 27.66
N ASP A 31 -14.72 -29.58 28.13
CA ASP A 31 -15.15 -29.07 29.43
C ASP A 31 -14.86 -30.10 30.52
N VAL A 32 -13.64 -30.07 31.06
CA VAL A 32 -13.17 -31.04 32.04
C VAL A 32 -13.94 -30.87 33.34
N TRP A 33 -14.54 -31.96 33.82
CA TRP A 33 -15.15 -32.06 35.13
C TRP A 33 -14.39 -33.09 35.96
N VAL A 34 -14.27 -32.81 37.25
CA VAL A 34 -13.61 -33.65 38.24
C VAL A 34 -14.61 -34.12 39.28
N THR A 35 -14.49 -35.39 39.64
CA THR A 35 -15.30 -36.02 40.70
C THR A 35 -14.63 -35.83 42.07
N SER A 36 -15.37 -36.03 43.17
CA SER A 36 -14.81 -36.02 44.55
C SER A 36 -13.74 -37.11 44.79
N CYS A 37 -13.65 -38.11 43.91
CA CYS A 37 -12.57 -39.10 43.87
C CYS A 37 -11.40 -38.73 42.94
N LEU A 38 -11.35 -37.49 42.45
CA LEU A 38 -10.29 -36.90 41.62
C LEU A 38 -10.11 -37.50 40.22
N HIS A 39 -11.12 -38.21 39.72
CA HIS A 39 -11.17 -38.65 38.33
C HIS A 39 -11.80 -37.57 37.43
N ARG A 40 -11.25 -37.43 36.21
CA ARG A 40 -11.64 -36.41 35.22
C ARG A 40 -12.36 -37.01 34.02
N PHE A 41 -13.33 -36.27 33.50
CA PHE A 41 -14.18 -36.64 32.37
C PHE A 41 -14.68 -35.40 31.64
N CYS A 42 -15.29 -35.56 30.46
CA CYS A 42 -16.12 -34.50 29.86
C CYS A 42 -17.37 -34.26 30.71
N GLU A 43 -17.89 -33.02 30.70
CA GLU A 43 -19.15 -32.63 31.35
C GLU A 43 -20.29 -33.64 31.09
N ASN A 44 -20.64 -33.83 29.81
CA ASN A 44 -21.78 -34.67 29.43
C ASN A 44 -21.56 -36.12 29.86
N CYS A 45 -20.36 -36.65 29.64
CA CYS A 45 -20.03 -38.04 29.95
C CYS A 45 -20.20 -38.35 31.44
N ILE A 46 -19.72 -37.48 32.34
CA ILE A 46 -19.84 -37.75 33.77
C ILE A 46 -21.25 -37.51 34.29
N LYS A 47 -21.96 -36.48 33.81
CA LYS A 47 -23.34 -36.20 34.22
C LYS A 47 -24.28 -37.34 33.85
N GLU A 48 -24.17 -37.88 32.63
CA GLU A 48 -24.95 -39.04 32.20
C GLU A 48 -24.63 -40.28 33.02
N SER A 49 -23.34 -40.56 33.26
CA SER A 49 -22.94 -41.73 34.04
C SER A 49 -23.40 -41.68 35.50
N VAL A 50 -23.27 -40.52 36.16
CA VAL A 50 -23.73 -40.33 37.54
C VAL A 50 -25.25 -40.43 37.63
N ASN A 51 -26.00 -39.88 36.68
CA ASN A 51 -27.46 -40.02 36.63
C ASN A 51 -27.93 -41.46 36.47
N ALA A 52 -27.19 -42.29 35.75
CA ALA A 52 -27.57 -43.68 35.50
C ALA A 52 -27.19 -44.63 36.66
N ALA A 53 -25.98 -44.47 37.22
CA ALA A 53 -25.38 -45.46 38.11
C ALA A 53 -25.03 -44.94 39.52
N HIS A 54 -25.06 -43.62 39.75
CA HIS A 54 -24.66 -42.97 41.01
C HIS A 54 -23.27 -43.38 41.52
N ARG A 55 -22.34 -43.68 40.59
CA ARG A 55 -20.98 -44.15 40.88
C ARG A 55 -19.97 -43.60 39.89
N CYS A 56 -18.72 -43.52 40.30
CA CYS A 56 -17.60 -43.18 39.42
C CYS A 56 -17.33 -44.33 38.42
N PRO A 57 -17.27 -44.05 37.10
CA PRO A 57 -16.97 -45.08 36.10
C PRO A 57 -15.58 -45.73 36.23
N LEU A 58 -14.61 -45.06 36.85
CA LEU A 58 -13.23 -45.56 36.96
C LEU A 58 -12.96 -46.36 38.23
N CYS A 59 -13.53 -45.92 39.37
CA CYS A 59 -13.20 -46.51 40.67
C CYS A 59 -14.42 -47.01 41.46
N ASN A 60 -15.63 -46.95 40.89
CA ASN A 60 -16.88 -47.40 41.49
C ASN A 60 -17.28 -46.74 42.83
N LYS A 61 -16.62 -45.66 43.25
CA LYS A 61 -17.03 -44.87 44.42
C LYS A 61 -18.42 -44.26 44.20
N ASN A 62 -19.30 -44.27 45.21
CA ASN A 62 -20.60 -43.59 45.11
C ASN A 62 -20.40 -42.10 44.85
N LEU A 63 -21.17 -41.56 43.91
CA LEU A 63 -21.18 -40.16 43.52
C LEU A 63 -22.62 -39.67 43.38
N GLN A 64 -22.87 -38.45 43.82
CA GLN A 64 -24.06 -37.67 43.49
C GLN A 64 -23.73 -36.52 42.54
N GLN A 65 -24.76 -35.82 42.06
CA GLN A 65 -24.60 -34.65 41.18
C GLN A 65 -23.77 -33.54 41.84
N GLU A 66 -23.82 -33.42 43.17
CA GLU A 66 -23.08 -32.41 43.92
C GLU A 66 -21.59 -32.77 44.08
N ASP A 67 -21.24 -34.05 43.87
CA ASP A 67 -19.87 -34.57 43.97
C ASP A 67 -19.05 -34.38 42.68
N ILE A 68 -19.63 -33.76 41.66
CA ILE A 68 -18.96 -33.46 40.39
C ILE A 68 -18.88 -31.95 40.18
N GLN A 69 -17.70 -31.48 39.79
CA GLN A 69 -17.39 -30.05 39.70
C GLN A 69 -16.57 -29.77 38.45
N ARG A 70 -16.74 -28.58 37.88
CA ARG A 70 -15.92 -28.14 36.75
C ARG A 70 -14.45 -27.99 37.18
N ASP A 71 -13.54 -28.61 36.44
CA ASP A 71 -12.10 -28.53 36.71
C ASP A 71 -11.49 -27.34 35.96
N ALA A 72 -11.47 -26.17 36.61
CA ALA A 72 -10.90 -24.96 36.01
C ALA A 72 -9.42 -25.12 35.65
N LEU A 73 -8.65 -25.85 36.48
CA LEU A 73 -7.22 -26.09 36.24
C LEU A 73 -7.02 -27.04 35.06
N GLY A 74 -7.79 -28.13 35.00
CA GLY A 74 -7.75 -29.08 33.89
C GLY A 74 -8.10 -28.43 32.55
N ASN A 75 -9.12 -27.56 32.53
CA ASN A 75 -9.48 -26.78 31.35
C ASN A 75 -8.38 -25.80 30.94
N SER A 76 -7.81 -25.04 31.89
CA SER A 76 -6.72 -24.09 31.60
C SER A 76 -5.45 -24.78 31.09
N LEU A 77 -5.13 -25.97 31.61
CA LEU A 77 -3.99 -26.74 31.14
C LEU A 77 -4.21 -27.23 29.71
N LEU A 78 -5.41 -27.76 29.40
CA LEU A 78 -5.77 -28.16 28.04
C LEU A 78 -5.64 -27.00 27.05
N GLU A 79 -6.16 -25.82 27.38
CA GLU A 79 -6.01 -24.62 26.54
C GLU A 79 -4.53 -24.26 26.31
N THR A 80 -3.70 -24.39 27.33
CA THR A 80 -2.25 -24.10 27.24
C THR A 80 -1.52 -25.13 26.36
N ILE A 81 -1.89 -26.40 26.46
CA ILE A 81 -1.35 -27.48 25.63
C ILE A 81 -1.76 -27.27 24.17
N ASP A 82 -3.05 -27.00 23.91
CA ASP A 82 -3.57 -26.74 22.57
C ASP A 82 -2.86 -25.54 21.91
N LYS A 83 -2.66 -24.45 22.66
CA LYS A 83 -1.92 -23.28 22.17
C LYS A 83 -0.47 -23.63 21.83
N SER A 84 0.19 -24.42 22.67
CA SER A 84 1.58 -24.86 22.43
C SER A 84 1.70 -25.75 21.19
N ILE A 85 0.71 -26.61 20.93
CA ILE A 85 0.62 -27.42 19.71
C ILE A 85 0.48 -26.52 18.49
N GLN A 86 -0.46 -25.57 18.52
CA GLN A 86 -0.68 -24.62 17.42
C GLN A 86 0.57 -23.79 17.10
N GLU A 87 1.28 -23.31 18.13
CA GLU A 87 2.54 -22.56 17.96
C GLU A 87 3.63 -23.43 17.31
N ALA A 88 3.78 -24.69 17.74
CA ALA A 88 4.74 -25.63 17.17
C ALA A 88 4.41 -25.97 15.69
N GLU A 89 3.13 -26.17 15.36
CA GLU A 89 2.67 -26.40 14.00
C GLU A 89 2.93 -25.19 13.10
N ALA A 90 2.62 -23.98 13.57
CA ALA A 90 2.88 -22.74 12.83
C ALA A 90 4.39 -22.55 12.57
N GLN A 91 5.24 -22.88 13.53
CA GLN A 91 6.68 -22.79 13.38
C GLN A 91 7.23 -23.81 12.37
N LYS A 92 6.71 -25.04 12.38
CA LYS A 92 7.03 -26.05 11.34
C LYS A 92 6.61 -25.56 9.95
N ALA A 93 5.39 -25.05 9.79
CA ALA A 93 4.89 -24.52 8.52
C ALA A 93 5.78 -23.38 7.98
N LYS A 94 6.17 -22.44 8.85
CA LYS A 94 7.08 -21.34 8.50
C LYS A 94 8.46 -21.81 8.04
N SER A 95 9.03 -22.83 8.71
CA SER A 95 10.32 -23.40 8.33
C SER A 95 10.28 -24.06 6.94
N PHE A 96 9.20 -24.80 6.64
CA PHE A 96 8.99 -25.43 5.35
C PHE A 96 8.79 -24.39 4.23
N ALA A 97 7.96 -23.37 4.46
CA ALA A 97 7.76 -22.27 3.53
C ALA A 97 9.08 -21.55 3.20
N THR A 98 9.91 -21.31 4.21
CA THR A 98 11.24 -20.71 4.05
C THR A 98 12.15 -21.57 3.16
N GLN A 99 12.13 -22.88 3.34
CA GLN A 99 12.92 -23.82 2.53
C GLN A 99 12.51 -23.79 1.05
N VAL A 100 11.20 -23.80 0.77
CA VAL A 100 10.66 -23.73 -0.59
C VAL A 100 11.07 -22.42 -1.28
N VAL A 101 10.93 -21.28 -0.60
CA VAL A 101 11.29 -19.97 -1.19
C VAL A 101 12.79 -19.85 -1.45
N ASN A 102 13.63 -20.42 -0.58
CA ASN A 102 15.07 -20.43 -0.78
C ASN A 102 15.53 -21.29 -1.97
N GLN A 103 14.76 -22.32 -2.35
CA GLN A 103 15.06 -23.14 -3.53
C GLN A 103 14.76 -22.43 -4.86
N ILE A 104 13.88 -21.41 -4.84
CA ILE A 104 13.48 -20.65 -6.03
C ILE A 104 14.53 -19.58 -6.40
N GLY A 105 15.35 -19.13 -5.44
CA GLY A 105 16.36 -18.07 -5.65
C GLY A 105 17.79 -18.59 -5.67
N ASN A 106 18.22 -19.20 -6.78
CA ASN A 106 19.58 -19.71 -6.96
C ASN A 106 20.39 -18.91 -8.01
N THR A 107 20.22 -17.58 -8.03
CA THR A 107 21.01 -16.64 -8.84
C THR A 107 21.81 -15.70 -7.95
N SER A 108 23.09 -15.47 -8.30
CA SER A 108 24.09 -14.80 -7.46
C SER A 108 23.91 -13.29 -7.26
N ILE A 109 22.78 -12.72 -7.69
CA ILE A 109 22.41 -11.32 -7.47
C ILE A 109 21.01 -11.31 -6.86
N ARG A 110 20.93 -11.11 -5.55
CA ARG A 110 19.66 -10.92 -4.86
C ARG A 110 19.12 -9.52 -5.19
N THR A 111 17.99 -9.45 -5.88
CA THR A 111 17.31 -8.17 -6.15
C THR A 111 16.53 -7.69 -4.92
N ILE A 112 16.34 -6.37 -4.76
CA ILE A 112 15.52 -5.79 -3.65
C ILE A 112 14.10 -6.37 -3.66
N LEU A 113 13.58 -6.71 -4.85
CA LEU A 113 12.29 -7.37 -5.03
C LEU A 113 12.27 -8.76 -4.40
N GLU A 114 13.32 -9.57 -4.58
CA GLU A 114 13.41 -10.89 -3.93
C GLU A 114 13.36 -10.81 -2.40
N GLU A 115 13.92 -9.76 -1.79
CA GLU A 115 13.90 -9.59 -0.34
C GLU A 115 12.52 -9.14 0.17
N LEU A 116 11.85 -8.24 -0.55
CA LEU A 116 10.48 -7.80 -0.22
C LEU A 116 9.43 -8.92 -0.40
N PHE A 117 9.57 -9.74 -1.45
CA PHE A 117 8.65 -10.85 -1.68
C PHE A 117 8.93 -12.05 -0.79
N ARG A 118 10.17 -12.27 -0.35
CA ARG A 118 10.48 -13.44 0.48
C ARG A 118 9.69 -13.45 1.78
N ASP A 119 9.71 -12.37 2.54
CA ASP A 119 9.02 -12.34 3.85
C ASP A 119 7.50 -12.41 3.71
N THR A 120 6.96 -11.72 2.69
CA THR A 120 5.53 -11.73 2.39
C THR A 120 5.06 -13.10 1.90
N LEU A 121 5.81 -13.73 0.98
CA LEU A 121 5.50 -15.06 0.45
C LEU A 121 5.69 -16.16 1.50
N VAL A 122 6.75 -16.11 2.31
CA VAL A 122 6.96 -17.07 3.40
C VAL A 122 5.82 -16.99 4.41
N THR A 123 5.41 -15.78 4.79
CA THR A 123 4.30 -15.59 5.74
C THR A 123 2.97 -16.06 5.14
N SER A 124 2.67 -15.67 3.90
CA SER A 124 1.46 -16.10 3.22
C SER A 124 1.40 -17.63 3.10
N LEU A 125 2.46 -18.24 2.56
CA LEU A 125 2.55 -19.68 2.36
C LEU A 125 2.44 -20.45 3.69
N ALA A 126 3.12 -19.98 4.74
CA ALA A 126 3.03 -20.56 6.08
C ALA A 126 1.59 -20.53 6.62
N ASN A 127 0.90 -19.41 6.48
CA ASN A 127 -0.50 -19.27 6.91
C ASN A 127 -1.44 -20.23 6.15
N HIS A 128 -1.19 -20.44 4.85
CA HIS A 128 -1.93 -21.42 4.05
C HIS A 128 -1.71 -22.84 4.55
N LEU A 129 -0.45 -23.24 4.77
CA LEU A 129 -0.10 -24.56 5.29
C LEU A 129 -0.75 -24.84 6.65
N THR A 130 -0.76 -23.86 7.56
CA THR A 130 -1.46 -24.00 8.85
C THR A 130 -2.97 -24.14 8.68
N SER A 131 -3.59 -23.35 7.79
CA SER A 131 -5.04 -23.42 7.56
C SER A 131 -5.44 -24.77 6.96
N GLU A 132 -4.65 -25.28 6.02
CA GLU A 132 -4.83 -26.61 5.42
C GLU A 132 -4.68 -27.72 6.47
N ASN A 133 -3.68 -27.64 7.34
CA ASN A 133 -3.48 -28.59 8.43
C ASN A 133 -4.64 -28.57 9.44
N ASP A 134 -5.19 -27.40 9.78
CA ASP A 134 -6.38 -27.31 10.66
C ASP A 134 -7.60 -27.95 9.99
N MET A 135 -7.86 -27.64 8.72
CA MET A 135 -8.96 -28.26 7.96
C MET A 135 -8.84 -29.78 7.91
N ASN A 136 -7.66 -30.31 7.59
CA ASN A 136 -7.39 -31.74 7.58
C ASN A 136 -7.55 -32.37 8.96
N SER A 137 -7.18 -31.67 10.03
CA SER A 137 -7.35 -32.14 11.41
C SER A 137 -8.81 -32.18 11.85
N ARG A 138 -9.62 -31.20 11.42
CA ARG A 138 -11.08 -31.20 11.63
C ARG A 138 -11.75 -32.33 10.87
N TYR A 139 -11.37 -32.55 9.61
CA TYR A 139 -11.85 -33.66 8.80
C TYR A 139 -11.55 -35.01 9.48
N LYS A 140 -10.31 -35.23 9.92
CA LYS A 140 -9.91 -36.44 10.66
C LYS A 140 -10.74 -36.66 11.93
N ARG A 141 -10.97 -35.60 12.72
CA ARG A 141 -11.81 -35.68 13.94
C ARG A 141 -13.26 -36.06 13.62
N LYS A 142 -13.91 -35.37 12.67
CA LYS A 142 -15.27 -35.69 12.24
C LYS A 142 -15.38 -37.14 11.74
N LYS A 143 -14.41 -37.59 10.93
CA LYS A 143 -14.35 -38.97 10.42
C LYS A 143 -14.28 -39.98 11.57
N MET A 144 -13.42 -39.73 12.55
CA MET A 144 -13.29 -40.58 13.74
C MET A 144 -14.59 -40.60 14.56
N ASP A 145 -15.27 -39.46 14.72
CA ASP A 145 -16.55 -39.40 15.46
C ASP A 145 -17.64 -40.25 14.77
N ILE A 146 -17.70 -40.22 13.42
CA ILE A 146 -18.63 -41.03 12.62
C ILE A 146 -18.30 -42.52 12.76
N GLU A 147 -17.02 -42.90 12.67
CA GLU A 147 -16.55 -44.28 12.87
C GLU A 147 -16.89 -44.80 14.27
N GLN A 148 -16.70 -43.99 15.31
CA GLN A 148 -17.08 -44.34 16.68
C GLN A 148 -18.60 -44.48 16.84
N ALA A 149 -19.39 -43.59 16.23
CA ALA A 149 -20.85 -43.67 16.28
C ALA A 149 -21.37 -44.95 15.61
N PHE A 150 -20.78 -45.35 14.48
CA PHE A 150 -21.08 -46.62 13.83
C PHE A 150 -20.74 -47.81 14.72
N ASN A 151 -19.55 -47.83 15.33
CA ASN A 151 -19.14 -48.90 16.24
C ASN A 151 -20.10 -49.03 17.45
N ARG A 152 -20.50 -47.91 18.06
CA ARG A 152 -21.51 -47.89 19.14
C ARG A 152 -22.84 -48.49 18.67
N ALA A 153 -23.33 -48.08 17.51
CA ALA A 153 -24.58 -48.60 16.95
C ALA A 153 -24.52 -50.12 16.68
N VAL A 154 -23.36 -50.65 16.25
CA VAL A 154 -23.16 -52.08 16.04
C VAL A 154 -23.21 -52.85 17.37
N VAL A 155 -22.58 -52.33 18.43
CA VAL A 155 -22.62 -52.95 19.77
C VAL A 155 -24.04 -52.97 20.31
N GLU A 156 -24.77 -51.85 20.25
CA GLU A 156 -26.18 -51.77 20.66
C GLU A 156 -27.08 -52.76 19.89
N LEU A 157 -26.81 -52.93 18.60
CA LEU A 157 -27.49 -53.91 17.74
C LEU A 157 -27.25 -55.37 18.20
N GLN A 158 -26.02 -55.68 18.60
CA GLN A 158 -25.64 -57.01 19.10
C GLN A 158 -26.35 -57.32 20.44
N GLU A 159 -26.49 -56.33 21.31
CA GLU A 159 -27.15 -56.48 22.62
C GLU A 159 -28.65 -56.78 22.52
N LYS A 160 -29.32 -56.33 21.45
CA LYS A 160 -30.76 -56.57 21.22
C LYS A 160 -31.14 -58.03 20.94
N ARG A 161 -30.18 -58.91 20.64
CA ARG A 161 -30.39 -60.35 20.37
C ARG A 161 -31.51 -60.64 19.36
N LEU A 162 -31.54 -59.88 18.26
CA LEU A 162 -32.53 -60.04 17.18
C LEU A 162 -32.36 -61.38 16.42
N PRO A 163 -33.43 -61.87 15.74
CA PRO A 163 -33.31 -62.94 14.75
C PRO A 163 -32.30 -62.60 13.65
N LYS A 164 -31.57 -63.59 13.13
CA LYS A 164 -30.46 -63.39 12.19
C LYS A 164 -30.80 -62.51 10.97
N ASP A 165 -31.98 -62.72 10.37
CA ASP A 165 -32.38 -62.00 9.16
C ASP A 165 -32.70 -60.52 9.44
N GLU A 166 -33.30 -60.25 10.61
CA GLU A 166 -33.65 -58.90 11.04
C GLU A 166 -32.40 -58.13 11.48
N TYR A 167 -31.49 -58.77 12.22
CA TYR A 167 -30.17 -58.23 12.56
C TYR A 167 -29.38 -57.83 11.31
N LYS A 168 -29.33 -58.72 10.30
CA LYS A 168 -28.62 -58.45 9.05
C LYS A 168 -29.21 -57.24 8.33
N LYS A 169 -30.54 -57.14 8.26
CA LYS A 169 -31.22 -56.02 7.62
C LYS A 169 -30.94 -54.69 8.32
N GLU A 170 -30.98 -54.64 9.65
CA GLU A 170 -30.63 -53.41 10.40
C GLU A 170 -29.14 -53.07 10.26
N LEU A 171 -28.25 -54.06 10.27
CA LEU A 171 -26.81 -53.85 10.08
C LEU A 171 -26.50 -53.29 8.69
N ASP A 172 -27.13 -53.82 7.65
CA ASP A 172 -26.98 -53.32 6.27
C ASP A 172 -27.47 -51.86 6.16
N GLN A 173 -28.60 -51.53 6.81
CA GLN A 173 -29.11 -50.16 6.88
C GLN A 173 -28.14 -49.21 7.59
N LYS A 174 -27.59 -49.61 8.75
CA LYS A 174 -26.59 -48.80 9.48
C LYS A 174 -25.30 -48.63 8.69
N THR A 175 -24.87 -49.67 7.98
CA THR A 175 -23.67 -49.64 7.14
C THR A 175 -23.84 -48.66 5.98
N GLU A 176 -25.00 -48.66 5.31
CA GLU A 176 -25.25 -47.70 4.23
C GLU A 176 -25.45 -46.28 4.73
N GLN A 177 -26.02 -46.08 5.92
CA GLN A 177 -26.03 -44.77 6.55
C GLN A 177 -24.60 -44.24 6.79
N PHE A 178 -23.73 -45.06 7.39
CA PHE A 178 -22.33 -44.73 7.64
C PHE A 178 -21.58 -44.34 6.36
N LYS A 179 -21.70 -45.14 5.30
CA LYS A 179 -21.06 -44.85 4.01
C LYS A 179 -21.52 -43.51 3.42
N ARG A 180 -22.81 -43.19 3.51
CA ARG A 180 -23.35 -41.90 3.03
C ARG A 180 -22.76 -40.73 3.79
N GLU A 181 -22.64 -40.84 5.12
CA GLU A 181 -22.07 -39.79 5.97
C GLU A 181 -20.59 -39.56 5.66
N ILE A 182 -19.80 -40.62 5.46
CA ILE A 182 -18.39 -40.52 5.07
C ILE A 182 -18.24 -39.88 3.68
N ASN A 183 -19.01 -40.35 2.68
CA ASN A 183 -18.93 -39.80 1.33
C ASN A 183 -19.32 -38.30 1.30
N ALA A 184 -20.36 -37.92 2.05
CA ALA A 184 -20.76 -36.52 2.16
C ALA A 184 -19.64 -35.66 2.79
N LEU A 185 -18.95 -36.19 3.80
CA LEU A 185 -17.82 -35.51 4.43
C LEU A 185 -16.61 -35.38 3.47
N ASP A 186 -16.34 -36.41 2.67
CA ASP A 186 -15.28 -36.40 1.65
C ASP A 186 -15.57 -35.38 0.53
N GLU A 187 -16.82 -35.26 0.10
CA GLU A 187 -17.24 -34.22 -0.85
C GLU A 187 -17.13 -32.82 -0.24
N GLU A 188 -17.51 -32.64 1.04
CA GLU A 188 -17.44 -31.36 1.75
C GLU A 188 -15.99 -30.84 1.81
N ILE A 189 -15.02 -31.68 2.22
CA ILE A 189 -13.62 -31.25 2.33
C ILE A 189 -13.02 -30.92 0.95
N HIS A 190 -13.37 -31.67 -0.08
CA HIS A 190 -12.90 -31.42 -1.44
C HIS A 190 -13.39 -30.06 -1.97
N ASN A 191 -14.67 -29.75 -1.77
CA ASN A 191 -15.26 -28.48 -2.18
C ASN A 191 -14.62 -27.29 -1.45
N VAL A 192 -14.37 -27.42 -0.15
CA VAL A 192 -13.70 -26.39 0.65
C VAL A 192 -12.28 -26.13 0.13
N GLN A 193 -11.52 -27.17 -0.22
CA GLN A 193 -10.18 -27.03 -0.78
C GLN A 193 -10.16 -26.28 -2.12
N ILE A 194 -11.12 -26.58 -3.02
CA ILE A 194 -11.24 -25.88 -4.30
C ILE A 194 -11.55 -24.40 -4.09
N LEU A 195 -12.57 -24.09 -3.29
CA LEU A 195 -12.98 -22.71 -3.00
C LEU A 195 -11.85 -21.90 -2.35
N PHE A 196 -11.06 -22.53 -1.50
CA PHE A 196 -9.89 -21.91 -0.88
C PHE A 196 -8.81 -21.54 -1.90
N ILE A 197 -8.48 -22.46 -2.83
CA ILE A 197 -7.52 -22.21 -3.90
C ILE A 197 -7.99 -21.07 -4.81
N GLU A 198 -9.28 -21.07 -5.18
CA GLU A 198 -9.86 -20.02 -6.03
C GLU A 198 -9.86 -18.65 -5.34
N ALA A 199 -10.27 -18.60 -4.07
CA ALA A 199 -10.25 -17.37 -3.29
C ALA A 199 -8.83 -16.80 -3.18
N TYR A 200 -7.83 -17.64 -2.94
CA TYR A 200 -6.44 -17.18 -2.87
C TYR A 200 -5.91 -16.70 -4.22
N LYS A 201 -6.21 -17.41 -5.32
CA LYS A 201 -5.85 -16.94 -6.67
C LYS A 201 -6.43 -15.56 -6.97
N ASN A 202 -7.70 -15.34 -6.63
CA ASN A 202 -8.34 -14.03 -6.82
C ASN A 202 -7.69 -12.95 -5.96
N HIS A 203 -7.42 -13.24 -4.69
CA HIS A 203 -6.71 -12.31 -3.80
C HIS A 203 -5.33 -11.93 -4.33
N LEU A 204 -4.55 -12.89 -4.84
CA LEU A 204 -3.26 -12.60 -5.47
C LEU A 204 -3.41 -11.71 -6.69
N ASN A 205 -4.40 -11.96 -7.55
CA ASN A 205 -4.67 -11.14 -8.73
C ASN A 205 -5.11 -9.71 -8.37
N GLU A 206 -5.83 -9.53 -7.27
CA GLU A 206 -6.34 -8.22 -6.82
C GLU A 206 -5.27 -7.40 -6.07
N HIS A 207 -4.40 -8.05 -5.29
CA HIS A 207 -3.51 -7.36 -4.35
C HIS A 207 -2.02 -7.41 -4.71
N ILE A 208 -1.58 -8.39 -5.49
CA ILE A 208 -0.20 -8.42 -6.01
C ILE A 208 -0.22 -7.71 -7.37
N SER A 209 -0.04 -6.39 -7.33
CA SER A 209 0.07 -5.57 -8.54
C SER A 209 1.22 -6.07 -9.42
N ASN A 210 1.00 -6.05 -10.74
CA ASN A 210 2.01 -6.36 -11.73
C ASN A 210 3.23 -5.43 -11.51
N PHE A 211 4.37 -5.97 -11.05
CA PHE A 211 5.54 -5.21 -10.58
C PHE A 211 6.15 -4.23 -11.58
N GLY A 212 5.70 -4.24 -12.84
CA GLY A 212 6.12 -3.29 -13.87
C GLY A 212 5.62 -1.86 -13.68
N ALA A 213 4.64 -1.59 -12.80
CA ALA A 213 3.98 -0.30 -12.70
C ALA A 213 3.78 0.13 -11.23
N VAL A 214 4.84 0.62 -10.59
CA VAL A 214 4.79 1.19 -9.24
C VAL A 214 4.82 2.72 -9.32
N SER A 215 4.23 3.39 -8.31
CA SER A 215 4.31 4.84 -8.21
C SER A 215 5.77 5.30 -8.02
N THR A 216 6.16 6.34 -8.74
CA THR A 216 7.56 6.75 -8.88
C THR A 216 7.73 8.23 -8.55
N GLN A 217 8.74 8.57 -7.76
CA GLN A 217 9.11 9.97 -7.49
C GLN A 217 10.00 10.51 -8.62
N VAL A 218 9.59 11.61 -9.23
CA VAL A 218 10.32 12.33 -10.26
C VAL A 218 10.74 13.71 -9.77
N ARG A 219 11.83 14.24 -10.35
CA ARG A 219 12.24 15.64 -10.19
C ARG A 219 11.76 16.40 -11.42
N VAL A 220 11.26 17.61 -11.24
CA VAL A 220 10.62 18.39 -12.31
C VAL A 220 11.27 19.76 -12.38
N THR A 221 11.61 20.24 -13.58
CA THR A 221 12.15 21.59 -13.80
C THR A 221 11.63 22.18 -15.12
N LEU A 222 11.88 23.47 -15.35
CA LEU A 222 11.51 24.21 -16.55
C LEU A 222 12.75 24.53 -17.38
N TRP A 223 12.66 24.35 -18.70
CA TRP A 223 13.73 24.71 -19.64
C TRP A 223 13.85 26.23 -19.82
N LYS A 224 14.48 26.90 -18.86
CA LYS A 224 14.88 28.32 -18.90
C LYS A 224 16.17 28.51 -18.09
N GLU A 225 17.04 29.43 -18.50
CA GLU A 225 18.37 29.60 -17.86
C GLU A 225 18.30 29.79 -16.33
N ASP A 226 17.33 30.58 -15.85
CA ASP A 226 17.18 30.87 -14.42
C ASP A 226 16.75 29.66 -13.58
N PHE A 227 16.23 28.61 -14.22
CA PHE A 227 15.79 27.35 -13.59
C PHE A 227 16.88 26.28 -13.64
N LEU A 228 17.80 26.35 -14.60
CA LEU A 228 18.84 25.34 -14.80
C LEU A 228 20.18 25.70 -14.15
N TYR A 229 20.55 26.99 -14.09
CA TYR A 229 21.94 27.38 -13.77
C TYR A 229 22.13 28.10 -12.43
N LYS A 230 21.08 28.74 -11.87
CA LYS A 230 21.20 29.56 -10.64
C LYS A 230 20.57 28.86 -9.42
N ASN A 231 21.41 28.53 -8.41
CA ASN A 231 21.14 27.87 -7.11
C ASN A 231 20.94 26.34 -7.10
N LYS A 232 21.99 25.60 -6.71
CA LYS A 232 21.99 24.12 -6.60
C LYS A 232 20.90 23.53 -5.68
N ASP A 233 20.41 24.27 -4.69
CA ASP A 233 19.49 23.73 -3.67
C ASP A 233 17.99 23.97 -3.96
N LYS A 234 17.62 24.59 -5.09
CA LYS A 234 16.21 25.01 -5.38
C LYS A 234 15.80 24.96 -6.86
N GLN A 235 16.29 23.98 -7.64
CA GLN A 235 16.06 23.96 -9.10
C GLN A 235 15.04 22.95 -9.60
N PHE A 236 14.51 22.11 -8.72
CA PHE A 236 13.54 21.09 -9.10
C PHE A 236 12.49 20.88 -8.01
N ALA A 237 11.27 20.63 -8.46
CA ALA A 237 10.17 20.18 -7.61
C ALA A 237 10.15 18.65 -7.62
N VAL A 238 9.79 18.03 -6.51
CA VAL A 238 9.63 16.57 -6.43
C VAL A 238 8.15 16.24 -6.53
N LYS A 239 7.79 15.37 -7.49
CA LYS A 239 6.42 14.91 -7.68
C LYS A 239 6.37 13.39 -7.60
N LEU A 240 5.44 12.86 -6.81
CA LEU A 240 5.06 11.45 -6.88
C LEU A 240 4.08 11.28 -8.06
N MET A 241 4.42 10.40 -9.00
CA MET A 241 3.56 10.01 -10.11
C MET A 241 3.03 8.59 -9.88
N ARG A 242 1.73 8.40 -10.09
CA ARG A 242 1.05 7.10 -10.09
C ARG A 242 1.09 6.49 -11.49
N PRO A 243 0.97 5.16 -11.64
CA PRO A 243 0.99 4.51 -12.95
C PRO A 243 0.00 5.09 -13.96
N GLU A 244 -1.18 5.48 -13.51
CA GLU A 244 -2.26 6.00 -14.34
C GLU A 244 -2.09 7.47 -14.71
N ASP A 245 -1.19 8.20 -14.04
CA ASP A 245 -0.96 9.62 -14.25
C ASP A 245 -0.35 9.86 -15.63
N SER A 246 -0.92 10.81 -16.38
CA SER A 246 -0.29 11.39 -17.56
C SER A 246 0.70 12.50 -17.16
N MET A 247 1.51 12.96 -18.12
CA MET A 247 2.42 14.10 -17.90
C MET A 247 1.69 15.41 -17.53
N GLU A 248 0.39 15.51 -17.82
CA GLU A 248 -0.46 16.64 -17.41
C GLU A 248 -0.42 16.92 -15.90
N VAL A 249 -0.19 15.90 -15.07
CA VAL A 249 -0.09 16.04 -13.60
C VAL A 249 1.08 16.94 -13.16
N LEU A 250 2.02 17.24 -14.08
CA LEU A 250 3.16 18.11 -13.84
C LEU A 250 2.88 19.59 -14.17
N LEU A 251 1.78 19.91 -14.86
CA LEU A 251 1.44 21.31 -15.16
C LEU A 251 1.19 22.15 -13.89
N PRO A 252 0.49 21.65 -12.84
CA PRO A 252 0.41 22.39 -11.58
C PRO A 252 1.78 22.59 -10.91
N VAL A 253 2.67 21.60 -11.03
CA VAL A 253 4.04 21.68 -10.50
C VAL A 253 4.85 22.77 -11.21
N LEU A 254 4.64 22.96 -12.51
CA LEU A 254 5.22 24.06 -13.27
C LEU A 254 4.82 25.43 -12.70
N HIS A 255 3.54 25.62 -12.35
CA HIS A 255 3.09 26.88 -11.74
C HIS A 255 3.79 27.13 -10.39
N GLU A 256 3.91 26.11 -9.54
CA GLU A 256 4.60 26.21 -8.26
C GLU A 256 6.09 26.56 -8.44
N LEU A 257 6.76 25.90 -9.40
CA LEU A 257 8.16 26.17 -9.73
C LEU A 257 8.39 27.63 -10.14
N VAL A 258 7.52 28.17 -10.98
CA VAL A 258 7.61 29.57 -11.46
C VAL A 258 7.33 30.56 -10.32
N GLN A 259 6.35 30.27 -9.46
CA GLN A 259 6.05 31.09 -8.29
C GLN A 259 7.20 31.14 -7.29
N LEU A 260 7.94 30.04 -7.08
CA LEU A 260 9.13 30.02 -6.22
C LEU A 260 10.23 30.98 -6.67
N LYS A 261 10.26 31.31 -7.97
CA LYS A 261 11.17 32.32 -8.55
C LYS A 261 10.58 33.73 -8.55
N SER A 262 9.46 33.95 -7.87
CA SER A 262 8.72 35.22 -7.81
C SER A 262 8.28 35.70 -9.20
N ASP A 263 7.89 34.77 -10.06
CA ASP A 263 7.37 35.03 -11.40
C ASP A 263 6.00 34.32 -11.58
N SER A 264 5.37 34.50 -12.74
CA SER A 264 4.10 33.84 -13.10
C SER A 264 4.09 33.48 -14.59
N ILE A 265 3.32 32.46 -14.96
CA ILE A 265 3.14 32.08 -16.37
C ILE A 265 2.14 33.06 -17.00
N ALA A 266 2.59 33.83 -17.99
CA ALA A 266 1.76 34.78 -18.72
C ALA A 266 0.97 34.10 -19.85
N LYS A 267 1.60 33.15 -20.53
CA LYS A 267 0.98 32.34 -21.57
C LYS A 267 1.53 30.93 -21.50
N LEU A 268 0.62 29.97 -21.51
CA LEU A 268 0.92 28.55 -21.70
C LEU A 268 0.32 28.14 -23.05
N GLY A 269 1.17 27.82 -24.02
CA GLY A 269 0.75 27.38 -25.35
C GLY A 269 0.35 25.92 -25.37
N ASN A 270 -0.03 25.44 -26.56
CA ASN A 270 -0.57 24.10 -26.74
C ASN A 270 0.54 23.05 -26.93
N LEU A 271 1.76 23.48 -27.24
CA LEU A 271 2.89 22.60 -27.51
C LEU A 271 3.78 22.53 -26.27
N ILE A 272 3.37 21.76 -25.27
CA ILE A 272 4.17 21.45 -24.08
C ILE A 272 4.70 20.03 -24.23
N MET A 273 6.01 19.89 -24.10
CA MET A 273 6.71 18.62 -24.18
C MET A 273 7.52 18.37 -22.90
N PHE A 274 7.80 17.11 -22.65
CA PHE A 274 8.48 16.66 -21.46
C PHE A 274 9.63 15.74 -21.83
N THR A 275 10.84 16.12 -21.47
CA THR A 275 12.03 15.29 -21.68
C THR A 275 12.43 14.63 -20.36
N CYS A 276 12.51 13.30 -20.38
CA CYS A 276 12.78 12.47 -19.21
C CYS A 276 14.23 11.96 -19.22
N ILE A 277 14.96 12.18 -18.12
CA ILE A 277 16.38 11.83 -17.95
C ILE A 277 16.54 10.91 -16.74
N ASN A 278 16.95 9.66 -16.96
CA ASN A 278 17.03 8.68 -15.88
C ASN A 278 18.30 8.86 -15.02
N PRO A 279 18.28 8.45 -13.74
CA PRO A 279 19.42 8.61 -12.83
C PRO A 279 20.71 7.86 -13.22
N LEU A 280 20.65 6.95 -14.19
CA LEU A 280 21.77 6.12 -14.66
C LEU A 280 22.19 6.48 -16.08
N ASP A 281 21.48 7.40 -16.73
CA ASP A 281 21.94 7.96 -17.99
C ASP A 281 23.15 8.84 -17.64
N ASP A 282 24.35 8.46 -18.10
CA ASP A 282 25.64 9.15 -17.80
C ASP A 282 25.73 10.49 -18.54
N LEU A 283 24.75 11.36 -18.30
CA LEU A 283 24.61 12.65 -18.91
C LEU A 283 25.06 13.70 -17.89
N SER A 284 26.26 14.21 -18.08
CA SER A 284 26.69 15.44 -17.40
C SER A 284 25.65 16.55 -17.57
N ASP A 285 25.52 17.46 -16.61
CA ASP A 285 24.62 18.64 -16.71
C ASP A 285 24.81 19.36 -18.07
N GLN A 286 26.06 19.45 -18.54
CA GLN A 286 26.42 20.06 -19.83
C GLN A 286 25.97 19.26 -21.06
N ALA A 287 25.82 17.93 -20.96
CA ALA A 287 25.28 17.10 -22.04
C ALA A 287 23.77 17.28 -22.19
N VAL A 288 23.05 17.32 -21.05
CA VAL A 288 21.61 17.63 -21.00
C VAL A 288 21.33 19.01 -21.61
N ILE A 289 22.11 20.02 -21.18
CA ILE A 289 22.03 21.39 -21.68
C ILE A 289 22.26 21.46 -23.20
N ARG A 290 23.37 20.88 -23.68
CA ARG A 290 23.72 20.91 -25.11
C ARG A 290 22.65 20.25 -25.97
N ARG A 291 21.94 19.26 -25.44
CA ARG A 291 20.90 18.54 -26.18
C ARG A 291 19.60 19.32 -26.24
N LEU A 292 19.17 19.91 -25.14
CA LEU A 292 17.98 20.75 -25.10
C LEU A 292 18.17 22.04 -25.93
N GLN A 293 19.40 22.56 -26.01
CA GLN A 293 19.76 23.64 -26.96
C GLN A 293 19.68 23.20 -28.43
N ARG A 294 20.02 21.95 -28.76
CA ARG A 294 19.89 21.40 -30.13
C ARG A 294 18.42 21.23 -30.55
N MET A 295 17.52 20.93 -29.60
CA MET A 295 16.08 20.84 -29.87
C MET A 295 15.45 22.17 -30.30
N GLU A 296 16.04 23.31 -29.88
CA GLU A 296 15.60 24.64 -30.34
C GLU A 296 16.04 24.97 -31.77
N THR A 297 16.99 24.21 -32.34
CA THR A 297 17.63 24.50 -33.63
C THR A 297 17.24 23.55 -34.78
N GLU A 298 16.20 22.74 -34.59
CA GLU A 298 15.55 21.87 -35.62
C GLU A 298 16.43 20.82 -36.34
N ASP A 299 17.68 20.57 -35.92
CA ASP A 299 18.56 19.55 -36.50
C ASP A 299 19.07 18.58 -35.42
N ASP A 300 18.40 17.43 -35.24
CA ASP A 300 19.01 16.10 -35.03
C ASP A 300 17.99 15.03 -34.57
N ASP A 301 17.92 13.91 -35.32
CA ASP A 301 17.28 12.62 -34.98
C ASP A 301 18.17 11.85 -33.99
N ASP A 302 18.24 12.29 -32.74
CA ASP A 302 19.16 11.73 -31.76
C ASP A 302 18.33 10.91 -30.73
N ASP A 303 18.32 9.58 -30.93
CA ASP A 303 17.38 8.55 -30.42
C ASP A 303 17.40 8.28 -28.89
N ASP A 304 18.34 8.87 -28.13
CA ASP A 304 18.64 8.37 -26.78
C ASP A 304 17.80 8.97 -25.63
N LEU A 305 17.09 10.10 -25.81
CA LEU A 305 16.28 10.71 -24.75
C LEU A 305 14.77 10.61 -24.99
N LEU A 306 14.07 10.10 -23.99
CA LEU A 306 12.62 10.00 -24.00
C LEU A 306 11.98 11.40 -23.91
N THR A 307 11.39 11.86 -25.01
CA THR A 307 10.57 13.08 -25.06
C THR A 307 9.12 12.71 -25.37
N VAL A 308 8.19 13.14 -24.50
CA VAL A 308 6.78 12.74 -24.54
C VAL A 308 5.85 13.94 -24.46
N SER A 309 4.62 13.75 -24.92
CA SER A 309 3.55 14.76 -24.85
C SER A 309 2.80 14.72 -23.52
N THR A 310 1.94 15.71 -23.29
CA THR A 310 1.09 15.84 -22.09
C THR A 310 0.24 14.61 -21.77
N ASN A 311 -0.24 13.89 -22.78
CA ASN A 311 -1.16 12.77 -22.59
C ASN A 311 -0.46 11.42 -22.32
N CYS A 312 0.85 11.35 -22.52
CA CYS A 312 1.62 10.13 -22.30
C CYS A 312 1.56 9.71 -20.83
N ARG A 313 1.39 8.40 -20.58
CA ARG A 313 1.50 7.78 -19.26
C ARG A 313 2.89 7.15 -19.09
N PRO A 314 3.88 7.91 -18.59
CA PRO A 314 5.28 7.53 -18.73
C PRO A 314 5.67 6.27 -17.94
N ILE A 315 4.98 5.97 -16.83
CA ILE A 315 5.27 4.77 -16.03
C ILE A 315 4.82 3.51 -16.77
N LEU A 316 3.63 3.52 -17.38
CA LEU A 316 3.08 2.38 -18.09
C LEU A 316 3.69 2.21 -19.48
N GLU A 317 3.88 3.32 -20.20
CA GLU A 317 4.34 3.30 -21.59
C GLU A 317 5.87 3.21 -21.70
N HIS A 318 6.61 3.79 -20.75
CA HIS A 318 8.06 3.93 -20.84
C HIS A 318 8.84 3.52 -19.58
N LYS A 319 8.18 2.89 -18.59
CA LYS A 319 8.82 2.34 -17.37
C LYS A 319 9.68 3.38 -16.63
N LEU A 320 9.15 4.58 -16.47
CA LEU A 320 9.85 5.70 -15.83
C LEU A 320 10.46 5.32 -14.46
N LEU A 321 11.74 5.63 -14.26
CA LEU A 321 12.50 5.25 -13.07
C LEU A 321 12.40 6.27 -11.94
N ARG A 322 12.66 5.81 -10.70
CA ARG A 322 12.69 6.69 -9.53
C ARG A 322 13.89 7.62 -9.60
N GLY A 323 13.64 8.92 -9.39
CA GLY A 323 14.67 9.96 -9.43
C GLY A 323 14.87 10.57 -10.82
N THR A 324 14.15 10.08 -11.85
CA THR A 324 14.14 10.66 -13.19
C THR A 324 13.86 12.15 -13.13
N LEU A 325 14.68 12.91 -13.85
CA LEU A 325 14.51 14.34 -14.04
C LEU A 325 13.64 14.58 -15.27
N VAL A 326 12.52 15.24 -15.08
CA VAL A 326 11.60 15.67 -16.13
C VAL A 326 11.82 17.15 -16.37
N VAL A 327 12.23 17.49 -17.59
CA VAL A 327 12.37 18.88 -18.04
C VAL A 327 11.16 19.24 -18.88
N ILE A 328 10.41 20.24 -18.43
CA ILE A 328 9.27 20.80 -19.16
C ILE A 328 9.78 21.86 -20.13
N HIS A 329 9.39 21.78 -21.39
CA HIS A 329 9.75 22.74 -22.42
C HIS A 329 8.62 22.94 -23.45
N GLY A 330 8.82 23.87 -24.37
CA GLY A 330 7.83 24.31 -25.36
C GLY A 330 7.31 25.73 -25.08
N ASP A 331 6.05 25.98 -25.42
CA ASP A 331 5.45 27.31 -25.41
C ASP A 331 5.09 27.81 -24.00
N VAL A 332 6.10 28.09 -23.18
CA VAL A 332 5.94 28.65 -21.83
C VAL A 332 6.51 30.07 -21.79
N VAL A 333 5.64 31.08 -21.69
CA VAL A 333 6.04 32.49 -21.58
C VAL A 333 5.83 32.96 -20.16
N LEU A 334 6.89 33.43 -19.51
CA LEU A 334 6.82 34.02 -18.18
C LEU A 334 6.41 35.48 -18.24
N GLU A 335 5.79 35.98 -17.19
CA GLU A 335 5.43 37.39 -17.05
C GLU A 335 6.66 38.28 -17.07
N SER A 336 7.82 37.83 -16.59
CA SER A 336 9.08 38.57 -16.72
C SER A 336 9.60 38.71 -18.15
N GLU A 337 9.22 37.80 -19.06
CA GLU A 337 9.65 37.77 -20.46
C GLU A 337 8.73 38.58 -21.38
N VAL A 338 7.48 38.80 -20.96
CA VAL A 338 6.54 39.64 -21.72
C VAL A 338 7.09 41.06 -21.82
N PRO A 339 7.31 41.58 -23.05
CA PRO A 339 7.77 42.95 -23.25
C PRO A 339 6.85 43.93 -22.51
N LYS A 340 7.41 44.63 -21.52
CA LYS A 340 6.64 45.61 -20.75
C LYS A 340 6.46 46.86 -21.58
N THR A 341 5.24 47.37 -21.63
CA THR A 341 4.91 48.66 -22.25
C THR A 341 4.67 49.72 -21.18
N CYS A 342 5.13 50.94 -21.44
CA CYS A 342 4.88 52.06 -20.53
C CYS A 342 3.40 52.42 -20.63
N PHE A 343 2.74 52.71 -19.50
CA PHE A 343 1.33 53.13 -19.50
C PHE A 343 1.04 54.27 -20.49
N ARG A 344 2.02 55.16 -20.67
CA ARG A 344 1.97 56.25 -21.64
C ARG A 344 1.75 55.81 -23.09
N GLN A 345 2.28 54.64 -23.46
CA GLN A 345 2.21 54.10 -24.82
C GLN A 345 0.89 53.36 -25.08
N VAL A 346 0.29 52.76 -24.05
CA VAL A 346 -0.91 51.94 -24.18
C VAL A 346 -2.21 52.69 -23.86
N PHE A 347 -2.13 53.84 -23.20
CA PHE A 347 -3.31 54.65 -22.90
C PHE A 347 -3.99 55.13 -24.20
N GLN A 348 -5.29 54.84 -24.33
CA GLN A 348 -6.15 55.37 -25.38
C GLN A 348 -7.27 56.17 -24.73
N GLU A 349 -7.62 57.31 -25.31
CA GLU A 349 -8.67 58.18 -24.76
C GLU A 349 -10.05 57.62 -25.13
N HIS A 350 -10.57 56.70 -24.31
CA HIS A 350 -11.91 56.12 -24.48
C HIS A 350 -12.90 56.76 -23.49
N PRO A 351 -13.97 57.42 -23.97
CA PRO A 351 -14.93 58.14 -23.10
C PRO A 351 -15.69 57.26 -22.10
N SER A 352 -15.71 55.94 -22.31
CA SER A 352 -16.62 55.00 -21.62
C SER A 352 -15.93 53.97 -20.73
N GLN A 353 -14.58 53.92 -20.70
CA GLN A 353 -13.83 52.96 -19.89
C GLN A 353 -12.63 53.64 -19.20
N PRO A 354 -12.61 53.75 -17.86
CA PRO A 354 -11.46 54.27 -17.15
C PRO A 354 -10.29 53.28 -17.23
N HIS A 355 -9.12 53.74 -17.69
CA HIS A 355 -7.89 52.95 -17.65
C HIS A 355 -7.30 52.96 -16.24
N GLN A 356 -7.34 51.81 -15.56
CA GLN A 356 -6.71 51.66 -14.25
C GLN A 356 -5.20 51.49 -14.37
N VAL A 357 -4.46 52.17 -13.51
CA VAL A 357 -2.99 52.09 -13.45
C VAL A 357 -2.50 52.18 -12.01
N ASP A 358 -1.50 51.37 -11.70
CA ASP A 358 -0.76 51.46 -10.44
C ASP A 358 0.41 52.42 -10.61
N TYR A 359 0.50 53.39 -9.71
CA TYR A 359 1.59 54.36 -9.66
C TYR A 359 2.50 54.10 -8.48
N PHE A 360 3.79 54.34 -8.70
CA PHE A 360 4.86 54.16 -7.75
C PHE A 360 5.64 55.47 -7.58
N GLN A 361 6.29 55.61 -6.42
CA GLN A 361 7.21 56.68 -6.10
C GLN A 361 8.61 56.09 -5.90
N CYS A 362 9.61 56.72 -6.52
CA CYS A 362 11.01 56.36 -6.41
C CYS A 362 11.74 57.37 -5.53
N TYR A 363 12.37 56.91 -4.44
CA TYR A 363 13.16 57.73 -3.53
C TYR A 363 14.60 57.90 -4.00
N THR A 364 15.10 57.00 -4.85
CA THR A 364 16.43 57.11 -5.45
C THR A 364 16.50 58.16 -6.55
N CYS A 365 15.42 58.36 -7.32
CA CYS A 365 15.38 59.36 -8.39
C CYS A 365 14.76 60.65 -7.87
N LEU A 366 15.49 61.76 -7.96
CA LEU A 366 15.02 63.08 -7.54
C LEU A 366 14.68 63.97 -8.74
N THR A 367 13.64 64.77 -8.63
CA THR A 367 13.29 65.87 -9.54
C THR A 367 13.07 67.11 -8.68
N ASP A 368 13.80 68.19 -8.94
CA ASP A 368 13.77 69.43 -8.15
C ASP A 368 13.91 69.20 -6.64
N GLY A 369 14.83 68.29 -6.26
CA GLY A 369 15.10 67.93 -4.86
C GLY A 369 14.07 67.03 -4.19
N LYS A 370 13.05 66.54 -4.92
CA LYS A 370 11.98 65.69 -4.37
C LYS A 370 11.94 64.30 -5.02
N PRO A 371 11.50 63.25 -4.29
CA PRO A 371 11.30 61.91 -4.85
C PRO A 371 10.41 61.93 -6.10
N LEU A 372 10.81 61.19 -7.13
CA LEU A 372 10.05 61.06 -8.38
C LEU A 372 8.76 60.27 -8.13
N ARG A 373 7.60 60.84 -8.51
CA ARG A 373 6.27 60.22 -8.34
C ARG A 373 5.69 59.80 -9.69
N TRP A 374 4.51 59.16 -9.69
CA TRP A 374 3.75 58.83 -10.90
C TRP A 374 4.50 57.94 -11.90
N ILE A 375 5.22 56.94 -11.39
CA ILE A 375 5.88 55.93 -12.22
C ILE A 375 4.89 54.77 -12.42
N CYS A 376 4.52 54.44 -13.66
CA CYS A 376 3.64 53.30 -13.91
C CYS A 376 4.30 51.97 -13.52
N LYS A 377 3.50 50.95 -13.17
CA LYS A 377 3.97 49.59 -12.80
C LYS A 377 5.10 49.07 -13.70
N SER A 378 4.94 49.11 -15.02
CA SER A 378 5.95 48.66 -15.98
C SER A 378 7.29 49.40 -15.85
N CYS A 379 7.26 50.72 -15.70
CA CYS A 379 8.49 51.49 -15.52
C CYS A 379 9.11 51.25 -14.14
N ALA A 380 8.29 51.01 -13.11
CA ALA A 380 8.75 50.68 -11.78
C ALA A 380 9.53 49.35 -11.78
N THR A 381 9.01 48.32 -12.46
CA THR A 381 9.61 46.98 -12.51
C THR A 381 10.81 46.86 -13.45
N VAL A 382 10.90 47.68 -14.49
CA VAL A 382 12.01 47.62 -15.47
C VAL A 382 13.04 48.72 -15.19
N CYS A 383 12.66 49.99 -15.34
CA CYS A 383 13.59 51.12 -15.27
C CYS A 383 14.03 51.43 -13.83
N HIS A 384 13.23 51.06 -12.84
CA HIS A 384 13.49 51.32 -11.43
C HIS A 384 13.67 50.04 -10.60
N LYS A 385 13.95 48.88 -11.23
CA LYS A 385 14.10 47.57 -10.56
C LYS A 385 15.10 47.57 -9.38
N LYS A 386 16.15 48.39 -9.48
CA LYS A 386 17.24 48.50 -8.49
C LYS A 386 17.14 49.75 -7.60
N HIS A 387 16.05 50.49 -7.68
CA HIS A 387 15.83 51.71 -6.90
C HIS A 387 14.95 51.44 -5.68
N ASP A 388 15.03 52.32 -4.68
CA ASP A 388 14.07 52.34 -3.57
C ASP A 388 12.74 52.91 -4.08
N ILE A 389 11.77 52.01 -4.29
CA ILE A 389 10.44 52.33 -4.79
C ILE A 389 9.36 51.89 -3.81
N LYS A 390 8.31 52.70 -3.67
CA LYS A 390 7.09 52.33 -2.93
C LYS A 390 5.85 52.57 -3.78
N ALA A 391 4.85 51.71 -3.59
CA ALA A 391 3.54 51.93 -4.18
C ALA A 391 2.98 53.27 -3.71
N LEU A 392 2.51 54.08 -4.66
CA LEU A 392 1.92 55.38 -4.39
C LEU A 392 0.40 55.30 -4.40
N ILE A 393 -0.18 54.66 -5.42
CA ILE A 393 -1.61 54.40 -5.52
C ILE A 393 -1.85 53.17 -6.41
N PHE A 394 -2.78 52.31 -6.02
CA PHE A 394 -3.21 51.14 -6.79
C PHE A 394 -4.57 51.39 -7.45
N GLY A 395 -4.79 50.87 -8.66
CA GLY A 395 -6.08 50.93 -9.36
C GLY A 395 -6.56 52.35 -9.68
N ASN A 396 -5.65 53.31 -9.89
CA ASN A 396 -6.03 54.70 -10.16
C ASN A 396 -6.70 54.82 -11.54
N ASN A 397 -7.91 55.39 -11.60
CA ASN A 397 -8.56 55.73 -12.86
C ASN A 397 -7.81 56.89 -13.54
N ALA A 398 -6.99 56.58 -14.53
CA ALA A 398 -6.16 57.57 -15.19
C ALA A 398 -6.98 58.48 -16.10
N THR A 399 -6.84 59.78 -15.90
CA THR A 399 -7.42 60.81 -16.79
C THR A 399 -6.50 61.15 -17.96
N GLY A 400 -5.45 60.36 -18.20
CA GLY A 400 -4.44 60.64 -19.24
C GLY A 400 -3.20 59.74 -19.17
N PRO A 401 -2.32 59.77 -20.19
CA PRO A 401 -1.15 58.90 -20.34
C PRO A 401 0.03 59.33 -19.45
N LYS A 402 -0.19 59.42 -18.13
CA LYS A 402 0.80 59.93 -17.17
C LYS A 402 1.77 58.81 -16.75
N CYS A 403 3.07 59.01 -17.00
CA CYS A 403 4.18 58.26 -16.42
C CYS A 403 5.41 59.16 -16.44
N ASP A 404 6.01 59.40 -15.27
CA ASP A 404 7.14 60.33 -15.10
C ASP A 404 8.51 59.63 -15.12
N CYS A 405 8.57 58.33 -15.44
CA CYS A 405 9.82 57.64 -15.74
C CYS A 405 10.60 58.47 -16.78
N ARG A 406 11.76 59.01 -16.38
CA ARG A 406 12.43 60.12 -17.08
C ARG A 406 12.52 59.86 -18.58
N LYS A 407 11.99 60.79 -19.38
CA LYS A 407 11.81 60.71 -20.85
C LYS A 407 13.06 60.34 -21.67
N LYS A 408 14.28 60.42 -21.11
CA LYS A 408 15.55 60.06 -21.76
C LYS A 408 16.18 58.73 -21.29
N ASN A 409 15.76 58.20 -20.13
CA ASN A 409 16.34 56.98 -19.53
C ASN A 409 15.31 55.84 -19.41
N CYS A 410 14.11 56.02 -19.94
CA CYS A 410 13.10 54.98 -19.96
C CYS A 410 13.52 53.90 -20.98
N GLN A 411 13.84 52.70 -20.49
CA GLN A 411 14.21 51.56 -21.33
C GLN A 411 13.01 51.00 -22.12
N ILE A 412 11.78 51.31 -21.68
CA ILE A 412 10.55 50.79 -22.30
C ILE A 412 10.02 51.73 -23.40
N TYR A 413 10.06 53.04 -23.17
CA TYR A 413 9.57 54.06 -24.09
C TYR A 413 10.55 55.23 -24.15
N PRO A 414 11.76 55.01 -24.72
CA PRO A 414 12.72 56.08 -24.95
C PRO A 414 12.16 57.03 -26.00
N ARG A 415 12.22 58.35 -25.76
CA ARG A 415 11.98 59.33 -26.84
C ARG A 415 13.25 59.43 -27.67
N HIS A 416 13.13 59.26 -28.99
CA HIS A 416 14.10 59.80 -29.94
C HIS A 416 14.14 61.32 -29.88
#